data_AF-A0A1H1ASQ6-F1
#
_entry.id   AF-A0A1H1ASQ6-F1
#
_cell.length_a   1.000
_cell.length_b   1.000
_cell.length_c   1.000
_cell.angle_alpha   90.00
_cell.angle_beta   90.00
_cell.angle_gamma   90.00
#
_symmetry.space_group_name_H-M   'P 1'
#
loop_
_entity.id
_entity.type
_entity.pdbx_description
1 polymer ?
#
loop_
_entity_poly.entity_id
_entity_poly.type
_entity_poly.pdbx_seq_one_letter_code
_entity_poly.pdbx_strand_id
1 'polypeptide(L)'
;MFQINYINIHPETVARGLSKFTTTAAELETEWKAATEELRRLMDAAPWGSDAPGVAFRNAYMLGDGPNYNCDKGDRCVGNLTALGSLVRKSVENARGMDADQAEELRRLLEI
;
A
#
# COMPACT_ATOMS: atom_id res chain seq x y z
N MET A 1 16.10 10.64 38.86
CA MET A 1 16.60 9.61 37.92
C MET A 1 15.84 9.83 36.61
N PHE A 2 16.49 10.39 35.59
CA PHE A 2 15.84 10.61 34.29
C PHE A 2 15.70 9.26 33.59
N GLN A 3 14.47 8.84 33.33
CA GLN A 3 14.17 7.64 32.57
C GLN A 3 14.25 8.00 31.09
N ILE A 4 15.35 7.61 30.43
CA ILE A 4 15.48 7.75 28.98
C ILE A 4 14.66 6.61 28.35
N ASN A 5 13.51 6.95 27.79
CA ASN A 5 12.72 6.03 26.97
C ASN A 5 13.39 5.90 25.60
N TYR A 6 14.30 4.94 25.45
CA TYR A 6 14.83 4.57 24.14
C TYR A 6 13.73 3.90 23.31
N ILE A 7 13.60 4.29 22.04
CA ILE A 7 12.73 3.57 21.12
C ILE A 7 13.47 2.28 20.72
N ASN A 8 13.05 1.15 21.30
CA ASN A 8 13.64 -0.15 20.95
C ASN A 8 13.11 -0.66 19.60
N ILE A 9 13.68 -0.16 18.50
CA ILE A 9 13.41 -0.68 17.15
C ILE A 9 14.37 -1.84 16.88
N HIS A 10 13.83 -3.05 16.74
CA HIS A 10 14.60 -4.22 16.31
C HIS A 10 14.85 -4.17 14.79
N PRO A 11 16.06 -3.81 14.33
CA PRO A 11 16.30 -3.51 12.91
C PRO A 11 16.04 -4.71 12.01
N GLU A 12 16.37 -5.92 12.49
CA GLU A 12 16.12 -7.14 11.72
C GLU A 12 14.64 -7.47 11.57
N THR A 13 13.83 -7.26 12.61
CA THR A 13 12.38 -7.50 12.55
C THR A 13 11.74 -6.54 11.56
N VAL A 14 12.14 -5.26 11.60
CA VAL A 14 11.70 -4.26 10.64
C VAL A 14 12.14 -4.60 9.22
N ALA A 15 13.41 -4.95 9.01
CA ALA A 15 13.94 -5.32 7.70
C ALA A 15 13.20 -6.53 7.10
N ARG A 16 12.96 -7.59 7.90
CA ARG A 16 12.18 -8.75 7.47
C ARG A 16 10.73 -8.38 7.15
N GLY A 17 10.09 -7.57 7.99
CA GLY A 17 8.72 -7.11 7.79
C GLY A 17 8.57 -6.27 6.52
N LEU A 18 9.45 -5.29 6.33
CA LEU A 18 9.47 -4.44 5.14
C LEU A 18 9.77 -5.23 3.86
N SER A 19 10.66 -6.22 3.93
CA SER A 19 10.95 -7.09 2.79
C SER A 19 9.70 -7.86 2.36
N LYS A 20 9.05 -8.57 3.31
CA LYS A 20 7.79 -9.29 3.04
C LYS A 20 6.70 -8.37 2.53
N PHE A 21 6.52 -7.22 3.18
CA PHE A 21 5.53 -6.22 2.78
C PHE A 21 5.76 -5.73 1.35
N THR A 22 7.02 -5.44 0.99
CA THR A 22 7.36 -4.95 -0.36
C THR A 22 7.07 -6.02 -1.41
N THR A 23 7.44 -7.27 -1.15
CA THR A 23 7.15 -8.40 -2.05
C THR A 23 5.65 -8.58 -2.24
N THR A 24 4.88 -8.68 -1.15
CA THR A 24 3.43 -8.89 -1.23
C THR A 24 2.71 -7.71 -1.87
N ALA A 25 3.15 -6.47 -1.65
CA ALA A 25 2.57 -5.31 -2.30
C ALA A 25 2.81 -5.34 -3.83
N ALA A 26 3.99 -5.75 -4.28
CA ALA A 26 4.30 -5.87 -5.71
C ALA A 26 3.55 -7.01 -6.39
N GLU A 27 3.40 -8.15 -5.71
CA GLU A 27 2.57 -9.28 -6.16
C GLU A 27 1.11 -8.83 -6.31
N LEU A 28 0.55 -8.19 -5.28
CA LEU A 28 -0.80 -7.66 -5.30
C LEU A 28 -1.00 -6.63 -6.44
N GLU A 29 -0.03 -5.74 -6.65
CA GLU A 29 -0.09 -4.77 -7.75
C GLU A 29 -0.14 -5.44 -9.12
N THR A 30 0.63 -6.51 -9.29
CA THR A 30 0.67 -7.28 -10.54
C THR A 30 -0.65 -8.03 -10.77
N GLU A 31 -1.15 -8.73 -9.75
CA GLU A 31 -2.41 -9.47 -9.83
C GLU A 31 -3.60 -8.54 -10.05
N TRP A 32 -3.62 -7.39 -9.38
CA TRP A 32 -4.67 -6.38 -9.54
C TRP A 32 -4.70 -5.79 -10.95
N LYS A 33 -3.53 -5.44 -11.52
CA LYS A 33 -3.43 -4.98 -12.90
C LYS A 33 -3.97 -6.02 -13.89
N ALA A 34 -3.55 -7.27 -13.75
CA ALA A 34 -4.03 -8.36 -14.61
C ALA A 34 -5.55 -8.55 -14.51
N ALA A 35 -6.11 -8.50 -13.30
CA ALA A 35 -7.55 -8.65 -13.08
C ALA A 35 -8.36 -7.47 -13.67
N THR A 36 -7.87 -6.24 -13.52
CA THR A 36 -8.56 -5.05 -14.06
C THR A 36 -8.46 -4.96 -15.57
N GLU A 37 -7.33 -5.36 -16.17
CA GLU A 37 -7.18 -5.48 -17.62
C GLU A 37 -8.13 -6.53 -18.20
N GLU A 38 -8.23 -7.70 -17.58
CA GLU A 38 -9.15 -8.75 -18.03
C GLU A 38 -10.61 -8.31 -17.89
N LEU A 39 -10.96 -7.62 -16.81
CA LEU A 39 -12.31 -7.08 -16.63
C LEU A 39 -12.63 -6.06 -17.74
N ARG A 40 -11.71 -5.13 -18.05
CA ARG A 40 -11.87 -4.17 -19.15
C ARG A 40 -12.06 -4.87 -20.48
N ARG A 41 -11.24 -5.90 -20.77
CA ARG A 41 -11.37 -6.72 -21.99
C ARG A 41 -12.74 -7.38 -22.10
N LEU A 42 -13.26 -7.93 -21.00
CA LEU A 42 -14.59 -8.56 -20.97
C LEU A 42 -15.72 -7.54 -21.14
N MET A 43 -15.58 -6.34 -20.57
CA MET A 43 -16.54 -5.26 -20.77
C MET A 43 -16.57 -4.78 -22.23
N ASP A 44 -15.41 -4.60 -22.85
CA ASP A 44 -15.26 -4.14 -24.24
C ASP A 44 -15.81 -5.16 -25.23
N ALA A 45 -15.71 -6.46 -24.92
CA ALA A 45 -16.33 -7.52 -25.70
C ALA A 45 -17.87 -7.45 -25.71
N ALA A 46 -18.47 -6.72 -24.76
CA ALA A 46 -19.89 -6.48 -24.61
C ALA A 46 -20.79 -7.74 -24.80
N PRO A 47 -20.59 -8.82 -24.00
CA PRO A 47 -21.20 -10.13 -24.23
C PRO A 47 -22.70 -10.22 -23.91
N TRP A 48 -23.32 -9.12 -23.48
CA TRP A 48 -24.66 -9.10 -22.88
C TRP A 48 -25.80 -9.30 -23.89
N GLY A 49 -25.54 -9.16 -25.19
CA GLY A 49 -26.58 -9.18 -26.23
C GLY A 49 -27.33 -7.84 -26.36
N SER A 50 -28.05 -7.68 -27.47
CA SER A 50 -28.81 -6.46 -27.80
C SER A 50 -30.33 -6.62 -27.57
N ASP A 51 -30.76 -7.72 -26.98
CA ASP A 51 -32.14 -7.97 -26.62
C ASP A 51 -32.51 -7.26 -25.30
N ALA A 52 -33.80 -7.26 -24.96
CA ALA A 52 -34.28 -6.56 -23.76
C ALA A 52 -33.57 -7.04 -22.47
N PRO A 53 -33.34 -8.36 -22.24
CA PRO A 53 -32.53 -8.84 -21.12
C PRO A 53 -31.08 -8.31 -21.13
N GLY A 54 -30.40 -8.34 -22.28
CA GLY A 54 -29.03 -7.86 -22.42
C GLY A 54 -28.86 -6.39 -22.10
N VAL A 55 -29.78 -5.56 -22.61
CA VAL A 55 -29.81 -4.12 -22.32
C VAL A 55 -30.09 -3.87 -20.84
N ALA A 56 -31.04 -4.58 -20.23
CA ALA A 56 -31.34 -4.44 -18.81
C ALA A 56 -30.15 -4.80 -17.93
N PHE A 57 -29.45 -5.89 -18.24
CA PHE A 57 -28.24 -6.30 -17.54
C PHE A 57 -27.16 -5.23 -17.66
N ARG A 58 -26.85 -4.77 -18.88
CA ARG A 58 -25.83 -3.74 -19.11
C ARG A 58 -26.13 -2.47 -18.30
N ASN A 59 -27.38 -2.01 -18.30
CA ASN A 59 -27.77 -0.81 -17.57
C ASN A 59 -27.59 -0.97 -16.06
N ALA A 60 -27.96 -2.13 -15.49
CA ALA A 60 -27.75 -2.41 -14.09
C ALA A 60 -26.25 -2.56 -13.75
N TYR A 61 -25.48 -3.22 -14.61
CA TYR A 61 -24.05 -3.46 -14.43
C TYR A 61 -23.23 -2.17 -14.51
N MET A 62 -23.61 -1.23 -15.38
CA MET A 62 -22.94 0.06 -15.56
C MET A 62 -23.48 1.16 -14.63
N LEU A 63 -24.46 0.85 -13.77
CA LEU A 63 -25.04 1.82 -12.85
C LEU A 63 -23.98 2.35 -11.88
N GLY A 64 -23.88 3.67 -11.73
CA GLY A 64 -22.91 4.29 -10.83
C GLY A 64 -21.45 4.10 -11.27
N ASP A 65 -21.18 4.24 -12.57
CA ASP A 65 -19.87 3.98 -13.21
C ASP A 65 -19.46 2.50 -13.22
N GLY A 66 -20.35 1.62 -12.74
CA GLY A 66 -20.22 0.18 -12.87
C GLY A 66 -18.90 -0.36 -12.30
N PRO A 67 -18.23 -1.27 -13.02
CA PRO A 67 -16.96 -1.83 -12.57
C PRO A 67 -15.81 -0.83 -12.48
N ASN A 68 -15.83 0.25 -13.29
CA ASN A 68 -14.76 1.25 -13.28
C ASN A 68 -14.60 1.87 -11.89
N TYR A 69 -15.71 2.11 -11.19
CA TYR A 69 -15.70 2.58 -9.81
C TYR A 69 -14.88 1.68 -8.87
N ASN A 70 -15.03 0.36 -9.00
CA ASN A 70 -14.30 -0.60 -8.19
C ASN A 70 -12.84 -0.73 -8.65
N CYS A 71 -12.58 -0.65 -9.96
CA CYS A 71 -11.23 -0.59 -10.52
C CYS A 71 -10.45 0.61 -9.94
N ASP A 72 -11.01 1.81 -10.02
CA ASP A 72 -10.38 3.05 -9.53
C ASP A 72 -10.18 3.04 -8.00
N LYS A 73 -11.07 2.40 -7.26
CA LYS A 73 -10.90 2.20 -5.82
C LYS A 73 -9.77 1.23 -5.50
N GLY A 74 -9.69 0.11 -6.22
CA GLY A 74 -8.61 -0.84 -6.01
C GLY A 74 -7.26 -0.30 -6.44
N ASP A 75 -7.18 0.46 -7.54
CA ASP A 75 -5.96 1.17 -7.97
C ASP A 75 -5.42 2.07 -6.84
N ARG A 76 -6.32 2.82 -6.19
CA ARG A 76 -5.96 3.64 -5.02
C ARG A 76 -5.52 2.81 -3.83
N CYS A 77 -6.22 1.72 -3.50
CA CYS A 77 -5.84 0.84 -2.39
C CYS A 77 -4.46 0.21 -2.60
N VAL A 78 -4.20 -0.33 -3.78
CA VAL A 78 -2.92 -0.94 -4.16
C VAL A 78 -1.81 0.11 -4.13
N GLY A 79 -2.04 1.29 -4.72
CA GLY A 79 -1.08 2.39 -4.67
C GLY A 79 -0.75 2.84 -3.24
N ASN A 80 -1.76 2.92 -2.37
CA ASN A 80 -1.58 3.26 -0.96
C ASN A 80 -0.75 2.21 -0.21
N LEU A 81 -0.95 0.92 -0.50
CA LEU A 81 -0.14 -0.15 0.10
C LEU A 81 1.32 -0.02 -0.31
N THR A 82 1.63 0.17 -1.59
CA THR A 82 3.01 0.37 -2.05
C THR A 82 3.66 1.60 -1.40
N ALA A 83 2.91 2.70 -1.25
CA ALA A 83 3.38 3.91 -0.58
C ALA A 83 3.64 3.70 0.92
N LEU A 84 2.81 2.90 1.61
CA LEU A 84 2.93 2.63 3.04
C LEU A 84 4.27 1.98 3.39
N GLY A 85 4.75 1.03 2.58
CA GLY A 85 6.05 0.38 2.81
C GLY A 85 7.22 1.37 2.81
N SER A 86 7.19 2.33 1.88
CA SER A 86 8.18 3.41 1.81
C SER A 86 8.09 4.37 2.99
N LEU A 87 6.86 4.67 3.45
CA LEU A 87 6.65 5.51 4.63
C LEU A 87 7.19 4.85 5.90
N VAL A 88 6.90 3.56 6.11
CA VAL A 88 7.40 2.81 7.27
C VAL A 88 8.93 2.77 7.27
N ARG A 89 9.57 2.54 6.12
CA ARG A 89 11.04 2.58 6.00
C ARG A 89 11.61 3.93 6.45
N LYS A 90 11.07 5.03 5.92
CA LYS A 90 11.51 6.39 6.29
C LYS A 90 11.31 6.69 7.78
N SER A 91 10.16 6.29 8.34
CA SER A 91 9.88 6.51 9.77
C SER A 91 10.86 5.76 10.68
N VAL A 92 11.24 4.54 10.31
CA VAL A 92 12.23 3.73 11.03
C VAL A 92 13.63 4.36 10.94
N GLU A 93 14.04 4.80 9.75
CA GLU A 93 15.32 5.49 9.53
C GLU A 93 15.40 6.78 10.36
N ASN A 94 14.33 7.59 10.34
CA ASN A 94 14.25 8.84 11.10
C ASN A 94 14.32 8.59 12.61
N ALA A 95 13.56 7.62 13.14
CA ALA A 95 13.57 7.30 14.56
C ALA A 95 14.96 6.86 15.05
N ARG A 96 15.66 6.04 14.25
CA ARG A 96 17.04 5.62 14.57
C ARG A 96 18.04 6.77 14.51
N GLY A 97 17.88 7.71 13.57
CA GLY A 97 18.70 8.92 13.49
C GLY A 97 18.53 9.81 14.71
N MET A 98 17.28 10.07 15.11
CA MET A 98 16.97 10.87 16.30
C MET A 98 17.51 10.25 17.59
N ASP A 99 17.43 8.92 17.75
CA ASP A 99 18.02 8.22 18.90
C ASP A 99 19.56 8.36 18.93
N ALA A 100 20.22 8.29 17.76
CA ALA A 100 21.66 8.48 17.65
C ALA A 100 22.07 9.92 18.02
N ASP A 101 21.33 10.92 17.53
CA ASP A 101 21.59 12.33 17.82
C ASP A 101 21.37 12.65 19.32
N GLN A 102 20.32 12.10 19.94
CA GLN A 102 20.08 12.26 21.38
C GLN A 102 21.17 11.57 22.22
N ALA A 103 21.62 10.39 21.82
CA ALA A 103 22.70 9.69 22.53
C ALA A 103 24.03 10.46 22.44
N GLU A 104 24.33 11.07 21.30
CA GLU A 104 25.53 11.89 21.10
C GLU A 104 25.46 13.19 21.92
N GLU A 105 24.32 13.86 21.95
CA GLU A 105 24.11 15.06 22.77
C GLU A 105 24.23 14.75 24.27
N LEU A 106 23.68 13.61 24.72
CA LEU A 106 23.84 13.15 26.10
C LEU A 106 25.30 12.85 26.45
N ARG A 107 26.07 12.22 25.56
CA ARG A 107 27.52 12.00 25.76
C ARG A 107 28.27 13.33 25.92
N ARG A 108 27.99 14.30 25.03
CA ARG A 108 28.57 15.65 25.13
C ARG A 108 28.24 16.35 26.43
N LEU A 109 26.99 16.28 26.89
CA LEU A 109 26.55 16.93 28.13
C LEU A 109 27.09 16.26 29.41
N LEU A 110 27.46 14.97 29.33
CA LEU A 110 27.97 14.20 30.46
C LEU A 110 29.51 14.14 30.53
N GLU A 111 30.22 14.80 29.60
CA GLU A 111 31.70 14.75 29.47
C GLU A 111 32.28 13.33 29.57
N ILE A 112 31.69 12.38 28.81
CA ILE A 112 32.29 11.08 28.48
C ILE A 112 32.30 10.90 26.96
#